data_AF-A0A0X8NYV7-F1
#
_entry.id   AF-A0A0X8NYV7-F1
#
_cell.length_a   1.000
_cell.length_b   1.000
_cell.length_c   1.000
_cell.angle_alpha   90.00
_cell.angle_beta   90.00
_cell.angle_gamma   90.00
#
_symmetry.space_group_name_H-M   'P 1'
#
loop_
_entity.id
_entity.type
_entity.pdbx_description
1 polymer ?
#
loop_
_entity_poly.entity_id
_entity_poly.type
_entity_poly.pdbx_seq_one_letter_code
_entity_poly.pdbx_strand_id
1 'polypeptide(L)'
;MAASDPSPQHPLHALYQDHQGWLQGWLRKKLGCALDAADLVHDTYLRVLSRREPGEIREPRPYLATIAHGLMVNHLRRKDLERAYLETLAQLPEPLAPSPEARALALEALVEIDTMLDGLPVAARRAFLLCQLEGMTHAEIARTLRVSVGSVRLYIARALRQCLELAP
;
A
#
# COMPACT_ATOMS: atom_id res chain seq x y z
N MET A 1 6.36 -0.70 -58.24
CA MET A 1 7.15 0.34 -57.53
C MET A 1 6.39 1.65 -57.65
N ALA A 2 5.45 1.90 -56.73
CA ALA A 2 4.73 3.17 -56.67
C ALA A 2 5.55 4.15 -55.84
N ALA A 3 5.87 5.30 -56.44
CA ALA A 3 6.54 6.40 -55.77
C ALA A 3 5.66 6.91 -54.62
N SER A 4 6.25 7.01 -53.43
CA SER A 4 5.63 7.72 -52.31
C SER A 4 5.63 9.21 -52.65
N ASP A 5 4.45 9.79 -52.85
CA ASP A 5 4.28 11.24 -52.81
C ASP A 5 4.85 11.78 -51.49
N PRO A 6 5.67 12.84 -51.50
CA PRO A 6 6.05 13.51 -50.27
C PRO A 6 4.80 14.22 -49.74
N SER A 7 4.15 13.65 -48.73
CA SER A 7 3.17 14.38 -47.93
C SER A 7 3.77 15.72 -47.52
N PRO A 8 3.02 16.84 -47.57
CA PRO A 8 3.54 18.13 -47.15
C PRO A 8 4.11 17.96 -45.74
N GLN A 9 5.40 18.24 -45.56
CA GLN A 9 6.07 18.08 -44.28
C GLN A 9 5.29 18.88 -43.24
N HIS A 10 4.61 18.18 -42.33
CA HIS A 10 3.76 18.82 -41.33
C HIS A 10 4.60 19.85 -40.55
N PRO A 11 4.17 21.11 -40.36
CA PRO A 11 4.96 22.15 -39.71
C PRO A 11 5.55 21.75 -38.33
N LEU A 12 4.90 20.80 -37.64
CA LEU A 12 5.41 20.18 -36.41
C LEU A 12 6.72 19.41 -36.61
N HIS A 13 6.88 18.72 -37.73
CA HIS A 13 8.05 17.91 -38.02
C HIS A 13 9.31 18.77 -38.12
N ALA A 14 9.24 19.90 -38.83
CA ALA A 14 10.33 20.87 -38.90
C ALA A 14 10.62 21.47 -37.52
N LEU A 15 9.58 21.92 -36.81
CA LEU A 15 9.70 22.43 -35.43
C LEU A 15 10.41 21.43 -34.50
N TYR A 16 10.06 20.15 -34.61
CA TYR A 16 10.63 19.07 -33.81
C TYR A 16 12.10 18.83 -34.18
N GLN A 17 12.41 18.65 -35.47
CA GLN A 17 13.78 18.43 -35.94
C GLN A 17 14.72 19.57 -35.52
N ASP A 18 14.27 20.82 -35.66
CA ASP A 18 15.10 22.00 -35.45
C ASP A 18 15.34 22.33 -33.96
N HIS A 19 14.46 21.88 -33.05
CA HIS A 19 14.47 22.34 -31.65
C HIS A 19 14.47 21.25 -30.59
N GLN A 20 14.22 19.97 -30.92
CA GLN A 20 14.24 18.87 -29.94
C GLN A 20 15.58 18.78 -29.17
N GLY A 21 16.72 18.89 -29.86
CA GLY A 21 18.03 18.69 -29.24
C GLY A 21 18.38 19.82 -28.27
N TRP A 22 18.04 21.06 -28.63
CA TRP A 22 18.18 22.21 -27.74
C TRP A 22 17.27 22.07 -26.51
N LEU A 23 15.99 21.72 -26.71
CA LEU A 23 15.03 21.59 -25.62
C LEU A 23 15.41 20.46 -24.66
N GLN A 24 15.83 19.32 -25.20
CA GLN A 24 16.32 18.19 -24.42
C GLN A 24 17.56 18.56 -23.63
N GLY A 25 18.54 19.25 -24.25
CA GLY A 25 19.73 19.73 -23.54
C GLY A 25 19.41 20.72 -22.42
N TRP A 26 18.45 21.62 -22.65
CA TRP A 26 17.98 22.57 -21.64
C TRP A 26 17.28 21.87 -20.46
N LEU A 27 16.36 20.94 -20.73
CA LEU A 27 15.67 20.15 -19.70
C LEU A 27 16.63 19.24 -18.93
N ARG A 28 17.58 18.59 -19.60
CA ARG A 28 18.61 17.76 -18.95
C ARG A 28 19.44 18.55 -17.94
N LYS A 29 19.84 19.78 -18.28
CA LYS A 29 20.57 20.66 -17.36
C LYS A 29 19.74 21.07 -16.14
N LYS A 30 18.42 21.19 -16.28
CA LYS A 30 17.51 21.57 -15.19
C LYS A 30 17.12 20.39 -14.29
N LEU A 31 16.89 19.22 -14.87
CA LEU A 31 16.39 18.03 -14.17
C LEU A 31 17.51 17.12 -13.66
N GLY A 32 18.69 17.15 -14.26
CA GLY A 32 19.78 16.21 -13.96
C GLY A 32 19.53 14.77 -14.41
N CYS A 33 18.35 14.47 -14.98
CA CYS A 33 17.96 13.14 -15.46
C CYS A 33 17.68 13.15 -16.97
N ALA A 34 18.31 12.24 -17.71
CA ALA A 34 18.17 12.14 -19.16
C ALA A 34 16.79 11.60 -19.59
N LEU A 35 16.24 10.68 -18.81
CA LEU A 35 14.95 10.04 -19.09
C LEU A 35 13.80 11.03 -18.84
N ASP A 36 13.74 11.64 -17.64
CA ASP A 36 12.74 12.67 -17.33
C ASP A 36 12.75 13.82 -18.36
N ALA A 37 13.94 14.20 -18.84
CA ALA A 37 14.06 15.23 -19.85
C ALA A 37 13.50 14.78 -21.22
N ALA A 38 13.70 13.52 -21.60
CA ALA A 38 13.13 12.99 -22.84
C ALA A 38 11.59 12.94 -22.78
N ASP A 39 11.03 12.51 -21.65
CA ASP A 39 9.59 12.49 -21.42
C ASP A 39 9.00 13.90 -21.47
N LEU A 40 9.63 14.88 -20.81
CA LEU A 40 9.16 16.26 -20.82
C LEU A 40 9.32 16.94 -22.19
N VAL A 41 10.31 16.56 -23.00
CA VAL A 41 10.38 16.97 -24.41
C VAL A 41 9.16 16.43 -25.16
N HIS A 42 8.86 15.13 -25.01
CA HIS A 42 7.73 14.50 -25.67
C HIS A 42 6.40 15.18 -25.29
N ASP A 43 6.14 15.35 -24.00
CA ASP A 43 4.94 16.00 -23.48
C ASP A 43 4.80 17.45 -23.96
N THR A 44 5.93 18.17 -24.09
CA THR A 44 5.94 19.53 -24.63
C THR A 44 5.40 19.53 -26.07
N TYR A 45 5.90 18.64 -26.93
CA TYR A 45 5.44 18.56 -28.33
C TYR A 45 4.02 18.03 -28.47
N LEU A 46 3.58 17.08 -27.63
CA LEU A 46 2.18 16.68 -27.56
C LEU A 46 1.29 17.88 -27.25
N ARG A 47 1.70 18.74 -26.32
CA ARG A 47 0.93 19.92 -25.93
C ARG A 47 0.93 21.00 -27.01
N VAL A 48 1.99 21.11 -27.81
CA VAL A 48 2.00 21.94 -29.02
C VAL A 48 0.98 21.42 -30.02
N LEU A 49 1.00 20.12 -30.33
CA LEU A 49 0.06 19.47 -31.25
C LEU A 49 -1.40 19.69 -30.83
N SER A 50 -1.72 19.63 -29.53
CA SER A 50 -3.09 19.77 -29.05
C SER A 50 -3.63 21.20 -28.94
N ARG A 51 -2.77 22.23 -28.98
CA ARG A 51 -3.17 23.62 -28.63
C ARG A 51 -3.08 24.62 -29.77
N ARG A 52 -2.26 24.35 -30.79
CA ARG A 52 -1.99 25.32 -31.86
C ARG A 52 -1.54 24.63 -33.14
N GLU A 53 -1.81 25.27 -34.27
CA GLU A 53 -1.11 24.92 -35.50
C GLU A 53 0.36 25.33 -35.38
N PRO A 54 1.33 24.41 -35.54
CA PRO A 54 2.75 24.70 -35.36
C PRO A 54 3.27 25.79 -36.31
N GLY A 55 2.59 26.00 -37.46
CA GLY A 55 2.92 27.03 -38.45
C GLY A 55 2.69 28.47 -37.97
N GLU A 56 1.95 28.69 -36.88
CA GLU A 56 1.66 30.03 -36.34
C GLU A 56 2.65 30.47 -35.23
N ILE A 57 3.65 29.65 -34.91
CA ILE A 57 4.60 29.91 -33.83
C ILE A 57 5.73 30.80 -34.36
N ARG A 58 5.67 32.09 -34.04
CA ARG A 58 6.69 33.08 -34.46
C ARG A 58 8.03 32.91 -33.74
N GLU A 59 8.00 32.54 -32.46
CA GLU A 59 9.18 32.37 -31.62
C GLU A 59 9.22 30.96 -31.00
N PRO A 60 9.73 29.96 -31.73
CA PRO A 60 9.71 28.56 -31.30
C PRO A 60 10.34 28.28 -29.93
N ARG A 61 11.56 28.77 -29.70
CA ARG A 61 12.32 28.45 -28.47
C ARG A 61 11.67 29.04 -27.21
N PRO A 62 11.33 30.34 -27.13
CA PRO A 62 10.63 30.90 -25.96
C PRO A 62 9.29 30.22 -25.70
N TYR A 63 8.54 29.91 -26.75
CA TYR A 63 7.26 29.21 -26.63
C TYR A 63 7.41 27.80 -26.05
N LEU A 64 8.31 26.98 -26.62
CA LEU A 64 8.61 25.63 -26.14
C LEU A 64 9.13 25.64 -24.69
N ALA A 65 10.02 26.59 -24.36
CA ALA A 65 10.53 26.74 -22.99
C ALA A 65 9.42 27.07 -22.00
N THR A 66 8.43 27.88 -22.38
CA THR A 66 7.31 28.24 -21.51
C THR A 66 6.45 27.01 -21.17
N ILE A 67 6.13 26.20 -22.18
CA ILE A 67 5.37 24.95 -21.98
C ILE A 67 6.19 23.98 -21.13
N ALA A 68 7.44 23.72 -21.54
CA ALA A 68 8.32 22.78 -20.86
C ALA A 68 8.60 23.19 -19.42
N HIS A 69 8.72 24.48 -19.13
CA HIS A 69 8.90 24.98 -17.77
C HIS A 69 7.70 24.66 -16.89
N GLY A 70 6.48 24.89 -17.36
CA GLY A 70 5.27 24.56 -16.60
C GLY A 70 5.16 23.06 -16.31
N LEU A 71 5.45 22.22 -17.30
CA LEU A 71 5.48 20.76 -17.13
C LEU A 71 6.56 20.32 -16.14
N MET A 72 7.76 20.89 -16.25
CA MET A 72 8.88 20.61 -15.35
C MET A 72 8.57 20.98 -13.89
N VAL A 73 7.97 22.15 -13.64
CA VAL A 73 7.59 22.56 -12.27
C VAL A 73 6.58 21.60 -11.67
N ASN A 74 5.57 21.20 -12.44
CA ASN A 74 4.58 20.23 -11.99
C ASN A 74 5.20 18.86 -11.70
N HIS A 75 6.12 18.40 -12.56
CA HIS A 75 6.86 17.16 -12.37
C HIS A 75 7.68 17.15 -11.08
N LEU A 76 8.46 18.22 -10.86
CA LEU A 76 9.27 18.36 -9.64
C LEU A 76 8.40 18.42 -8.39
N ARG A 77 7.31 19.21 -8.41
CA ARG A 77 6.37 19.29 -7.29
C ARG A 77 5.75 17.94 -6.96
N ARG A 78 5.43 17.11 -7.96
CA ARG A 78 4.89 15.76 -7.76
C ARG A 78 5.95 14.84 -7.15
N LYS A 79 7.20 14.89 -7.64
CA LYS A 79 8.32 14.11 -7.09
C LYS A 79 8.63 14.49 -5.64
N ASP A 80 8.57 15.77 -5.30
CA ASP A 80 8.79 16.24 -3.92
C ASP A 80 7.70 15.72 -2.97
N LEU A 81 6.43 15.76 -3.40
CA LEU A 81 5.33 15.20 -2.63
C LEU A 81 5.46 13.68 -2.43
N GLU A 82 5.79 12.96 -3.50
CA GLU A 82 6.00 11.51 -3.44
C GLU A 82 7.15 11.16 -2.49
N ARG A 83 8.26 11.90 -2.56
CA ARG A 83 9.39 11.72 -1.64
C ARG A 83 8.98 11.96 -0.18
N ALA A 84 8.32 13.08 0.10
CA ALA A 84 7.86 13.39 1.46
C ALA A 84 6.90 12.31 2.01
N TYR A 85 6.04 11.78 1.16
CA TYR A 85 5.15 10.67 1.52
C TYR A 85 5.93 9.39 1.82
N LEU A 86 6.89 9.00 0.96
CA LEU A 86 7.73 7.83 1.19
C LEU A 86 8.60 7.97 2.45
N GLU A 87 9.13 9.15 2.71
CA GLU A 87 9.87 9.47 3.95
C GLU A 87 8.97 9.30 5.18
N THR A 88 7.72 9.73 5.09
CA THR A 88 6.73 9.55 6.17
C THR A 88 6.44 8.06 6.39
N LEU A 89 6.23 7.29 5.31
CA LEU A 89 6.00 5.85 5.40
C LEU A 89 7.22 5.10 5.99
N ALA A 90 8.43 5.50 5.63
CA ALA A 90 9.65 4.89 6.15
C ALA A 90 9.86 5.13 7.66
N GLN A 91 9.22 6.16 8.22
CA GLN A 91 9.23 6.45 9.66
C GLN A 91 8.10 5.75 10.43
N LEU A 92 7.13 5.15 9.75
CA LEU A 92 6.12 4.37 10.43
C LEU A 92 6.78 3.15 11.09
N PRO A 93 6.40 2.82 12.33
CA PRO A 93 6.84 1.56 12.92
C PRO A 93 6.39 0.41 12.04
N GLU A 94 7.23 -0.62 11.96
CA GLU A 94 6.89 -1.84 11.23
C GLU A 94 5.51 -2.33 11.69
N PRO A 95 4.57 -2.61 10.77
CA PRO A 95 3.23 -3.01 11.16
C PRO A 95 3.29 -4.21 12.09
N LEU A 96 2.93 -3.98 13.36
CA LEU A 96 2.76 -5.00 14.40
C LEU A 96 1.59 -5.97 14.11
N ALA A 97 0.91 -5.79 12.97
CA ALA A 97 -0.19 -6.65 12.59
C ALA A 97 0.37 -8.02 12.17
N PRO A 98 -0.16 -9.12 12.74
CA PRO A 98 0.23 -10.46 12.32
C PRO A 98 -0.07 -10.64 10.83
N SER A 99 0.73 -11.48 10.16
CA SER A 99 0.47 -11.82 8.77
C SER A 99 -0.94 -12.42 8.62
N PRO A 100 -1.56 -12.34 7.43
CA PRO A 100 -2.84 -12.98 7.18
C PRO A 100 -2.85 -14.46 7.57
N GLU A 101 -1.75 -15.19 7.31
CA GLU A 101 -1.59 -16.60 7.70
C GLU A 101 -1.53 -16.76 9.21
N ALA A 102 -0.72 -15.96 9.91
CA ALA A 102 -0.62 -16.00 11.36
C ALA A 102 -1.97 -15.68 12.04
N ARG A 103 -2.75 -14.76 11.47
CA ARG A 103 -4.11 -14.46 11.92
C ARG A 103 -5.08 -15.62 11.66
N ALA A 104 -4.98 -16.28 10.52
CA ALA A 104 -5.81 -17.45 10.21
C ALA A 104 -5.54 -18.60 11.19
N LEU A 105 -4.26 -18.93 11.42
CA LEU A 105 -3.85 -19.94 12.40
C LEU A 105 -4.35 -19.63 13.81
N ALA A 106 -4.27 -18.36 14.23
CA ALA A 106 -4.80 -17.95 15.53
C ALA A 106 -6.32 -18.14 15.63
N LEU A 107 -7.07 -17.81 14.58
CA LEU A 107 -8.52 -18.01 14.54
C LEU A 107 -8.90 -19.50 14.52
N GLU A 108 -8.19 -20.31 13.74
CA GLU A 108 -8.38 -21.77 13.72
C GLU A 108 -8.14 -22.37 15.10
N ALA A 109 -7.05 -22.00 15.78
CA ALA A 109 -6.77 -22.46 17.13
C ALA A 109 -7.88 -22.05 18.13
N LEU A 110 -8.42 -20.84 18.00
CA LEU A 110 -9.54 -20.40 18.85
C LEU A 110 -10.82 -21.20 18.62
N VAL A 111 -11.14 -21.51 17.36
CA VAL A 111 -12.28 -22.38 17.01
C VAL A 111 -12.07 -23.79 17.54
N GLU A 112 -10.87 -24.33 17.41
CA GLU A 112 -10.53 -25.66 17.95
C GLU A 112 -10.70 -25.70 19.47
N ILE A 113 -10.18 -24.70 20.19
CA ILE A 113 -10.39 -24.59 21.65
C ILE A 113 -11.88 -24.51 22.00
N ASP A 114 -12.68 -23.73 21.27
CA ASP A 114 -14.11 -23.60 21.57
C ASP A 114 -14.84 -24.94 21.38
N THR A 115 -14.56 -25.64 20.29
CA THR A 115 -15.14 -26.98 20.02
C THR A 115 -14.71 -28.02 21.05
N MET A 116 -13.46 -27.99 21.54
CA MET A 116 -13.03 -28.84 22.65
C MET A 116 -13.82 -28.59 23.93
N LEU A 117 -14.25 -27.35 24.17
CA LEU A 117 -14.98 -26.96 25.38
C LEU A 117 -16.51 -27.18 25.28
N ASP A 118 -17.07 -27.41 24.10
CA ASP A 118 -18.53 -27.53 23.89
C ASP A 118 -19.19 -28.69 24.67
N GLY A 119 -18.47 -29.79 24.90
CA GLY A 119 -18.99 -30.94 25.67
C GLY A 119 -19.01 -30.73 27.20
N LEU A 120 -18.50 -29.60 27.71
CA LEU A 120 -18.44 -29.34 29.14
C LEU A 120 -19.76 -28.75 29.67
N PRO A 121 -20.17 -29.13 30.90
CA PRO A 121 -21.21 -28.40 31.61
C PRO A 121 -20.84 -26.91 31.74
N VAL A 122 -21.84 -26.02 31.61
CA VAL A 122 -21.65 -24.56 31.62
C VAL A 122 -20.80 -24.07 32.81
N ALA A 123 -21.03 -24.62 34.00
CA ALA A 123 -20.26 -24.27 35.20
C ALA A 123 -18.78 -24.67 35.10
N ALA A 124 -18.47 -25.78 34.43
CA ALA A 124 -17.10 -26.25 34.24
C ALA A 124 -16.36 -25.42 33.19
N ARG A 125 -17.00 -25.13 32.04
CA ARG A 125 -16.46 -24.24 31.01
C ARG A 125 -16.16 -22.85 31.60
N ARG A 126 -17.11 -22.30 32.37
CA ARG A 126 -16.95 -20.98 33.00
C ARG A 126 -15.84 -20.94 34.06
N ALA A 127 -15.72 -21.98 34.90
CA ALA A 127 -14.63 -22.09 35.86
C ALA A 127 -13.26 -22.13 35.17
N PHE A 128 -13.14 -22.87 34.06
CA PHE A 128 -11.92 -22.97 33.29
C PHE A 128 -11.51 -21.64 32.65
N LEU A 129 -12.44 -20.94 32.00
CA LEU A 129 -12.17 -19.65 31.37
C LEU A 129 -11.75 -18.57 32.38
N LEU A 130 -12.40 -18.51 33.55
CA LEU A 130 -12.01 -17.58 34.62
C LEU A 130 -10.60 -17.87 35.16
N CYS A 131 -10.18 -19.13 35.16
CA CYS A 131 -8.83 -19.49 35.55
C CYS A 131 -7.80 -19.09 34.48
N GLN A 132 -8.06 -19.43 33.21
CA GLN A 132 -7.07 -19.30 32.13
C GLN A 132 -7.00 -17.89 31.52
N LEU A 133 -8.13 -17.19 31.41
CA LEU A 133 -8.18 -15.87 30.78
C LEU A 133 -8.08 -14.74 31.81
N GLU A 134 -8.76 -14.89 32.95
CA GLU A 134 -8.82 -13.85 33.99
C GLU A 134 -7.80 -14.08 35.12
N GLY A 135 -7.06 -15.19 35.11
CA GLY A 135 -6.05 -15.51 36.12
C GLY A 135 -6.60 -15.70 37.54
N MET A 136 -7.90 -15.96 37.70
CA MET A 136 -8.54 -16.07 39.01
C MET A 136 -8.11 -17.33 39.77
N THR A 137 -7.95 -17.21 41.08
CA THR A 137 -7.69 -18.36 41.95
C THR A 137 -8.93 -19.24 42.12
N HIS A 138 -8.74 -20.52 42.47
CA HIS A 138 -9.86 -21.43 42.72
C HIS A 138 -10.84 -20.92 43.80
N ALA A 139 -10.35 -20.18 44.80
CA ALA A 139 -11.19 -19.60 45.84
C ALA A 139 -12.04 -18.42 45.33
N GLU A 140 -11.51 -17.61 44.42
CA GLU A 140 -12.25 -16.53 43.76
C GLU A 140 -13.31 -17.07 42.80
N ILE A 141 -12.96 -18.11 42.04
CA ILE A 141 -13.90 -18.79 41.15
C ILE A 141 -15.03 -19.43 41.97
N ALA A 142 -14.73 -20.08 43.09
CA ALA A 142 -15.73 -20.68 43.97
C ALA A 142 -16.75 -19.66 44.49
N ARG A 143 -16.25 -18.48 44.92
CA ARG A 143 -17.12 -17.34 45.31
C ARG A 143 -17.96 -16.83 44.15
N THR A 144 -17.36 -16.68 42.97
CA THR A 144 -18.02 -16.15 41.77
C THR A 144 -19.14 -17.07 41.27
N LEU A 145 -18.88 -18.37 41.25
CA LEU A 145 -19.83 -19.39 40.77
C LEU A 145 -20.76 -19.91 41.88
N ARG A 146 -20.59 -19.45 43.13
CA ARG A 146 -21.36 -19.89 44.32
C ARG A 146 -21.32 -21.40 44.54
N VAL A 147 -20.14 -21.99 44.41
CA VAL A 147 -19.87 -23.42 44.61
C VAL A 147 -18.72 -23.63 45.59
N SER A 148 -18.48 -24.87 46.00
CA SER A 148 -17.31 -25.20 46.83
C SER A 148 -16.01 -25.14 46.03
N VAL A 149 -14.88 -24.85 46.70
CA VAL A 149 -13.54 -24.93 46.09
C VAL A 149 -13.24 -26.35 45.58
N GLY A 150 -13.80 -27.38 46.23
CA GLY A 150 -13.72 -28.77 45.76
C GLY A 150 -14.39 -28.96 44.39
N SER A 151 -15.57 -28.37 44.21
CA SER A 151 -16.30 -28.38 42.94
C SER A 151 -15.51 -27.67 41.83
N VAL A 152 -14.89 -26.53 42.12
CA VAL A 152 -14.04 -25.81 41.16
C VAL A 152 -12.85 -26.67 40.72
N ARG A 153 -12.17 -27.36 41.64
CA ARG A 153 -11.08 -28.27 41.30
C ARG A 153 -11.56 -29.40 40.37
N LEU A 154 -12.72 -29.97 40.63
CA LEU A 154 -13.32 -31.00 39.78
C LEU A 154 -13.68 -30.46 38.39
N TYR A 155 -14.23 -29.25 38.33
CA TYR A 155 -14.57 -28.57 37.08
C TYR A 155 -13.35 -28.30 36.20
N ILE A 156 -12.27 -27.75 36.79
CA ILE A 156 -11.03 -27.49 36.07
C ILE A 156 -10.37 -28.80 35.61
N ALA A 157 -10.31 -29.82 36.47
CA ALA A 157 -9.78 -31.13 36.10
C ALA A 157 -10.55 -31.76 34.94
N ARG A 158 -11.89 -31.64 34.93
CA ARG A 158 -12.74 -32.12 33.83
C ARG A 158 -12.47 -31.35 32.53
N ALA A 159 -12.33 -30.04 32.60
CA ALA A 159 -12.03 -29.21 31.43
C ALA A 159 -10.66 -29.57 30.83
N LEU A 160 -9.62 -29.65 31.65
CA LEU A 160 -8.27 -30.04 31.21
C LEU A 160 -8.25 -31.44 30.59
N ARG A 161 -8.97 -32.40 31.19
CA ARG A 161 -9.08 -33.75 30.64
C ARG A 161 -9.70 -33.74 29.25
N GLN A 162 -10.78 -32.98 29.06
CA GLN A 162 -11.45 -32.90 27.77
C GLN A 162 -10.60 -32.23 26.70
N CYS A 163 -9.85 -31.19 27.05
CA CYS A 163 -8.86 -30.59 26.14
C CYS A 163 -7.74 -31.58 25.76
N LEU A 164 -7.29 -32.43 26.67
CA LEU A 164 -6.26 -33.44 26.40
C LEU A 164 -6.78 -34.62 25.56
N GLU A 165 -8.04 -35.02 25.73
CA GLU A 165 -8.65 -36.14 24.98
C GLU A 165 -8.96 -35.78 23.52
N LEU A 166 -9.13 -34.49 23.22
CA LEU A 166 -9.45 -33.99 21.89
C LEU A 166 -8.24 -33.37 21.16
N ALA A 167 -7.09 -33.26 21.84
CA ALA A 167 -5.84 -32.80 21.22
C ALA A 167 -5.31 -33.88 20.25
N PRO A 168 -5.01 -33.53 18.98
CA PRO A 168 -4.50 -34.47 17.98
C PRO A 168 -3.10 -35.02 18.27
#